data_AF-A0A2E6T1T2-F1
#
_entry.id   AF-A0A2E6T1T2-F1
#
_cell.length_a   1.000
_cell.length_b   1.000
_cell.length_c   1.000
_cell.angle_alpha   90.00
_cell.angle_beta   90.00
_cell.angle_gamma   90.00
#
_symmetry.space_group_name_H-M   'P 1'
#
loop_
_entity.id
_entity.type
_entity.pdbx_description
1 polymer ?
#
loop_
_entity_poly.entity_id
_entity_poly.type
_entity_poly.pdbx_seq_one_letter_code
_entity_poly.pdbx_strand_id
1 'polypeptide(L)'
;MQTLIIHQETCRNIPDFNAYHISESGRVYRTKQTRNKSISTSNYTYVSENKIHFKPNNASAHGRVSLIDDHGKLHNLNVAFLVAHAFSLVQKSSQFKKRDIHYIDGDRHNLHFTNLKVVDKTYPNSKLTFSDIKTIKKHLRRGDSLRHISRLFDISEMQINRIKTGENWGNGKRKIKAPVAPFQVDDPSMRKYIATFESKQLNVIVKKPFNIKRNPKNPSENIIQGIVKGYKLTKTHSNITRAKKNVARLNDYFFAQ
;
A
#
# COMPACT_ATOMS: atom_id res chain seq x y z
N MET A 1 -9.27 -5.22 -38.48
CA MET A 1 -9.06 -6.24 -37.43
C MET A 1 -10.32 -7.07 -37.34
N GLN A 2 -10.23 -8.40 -37.44
CA GLN A 2 -11.41 -9.26 -37.26
C GLN A 2 -11.88 -9.15 -35.80
N THR A 3 -13.10 -8.68 -35.62
CA THR A 3 -13.76 -8.60 -34.32
C THR A 3 -14.54 -9.88 -34.10
N LEU A 4 -14.31 -10.51 -32.95
CA LEU A 4 -14.93 -11.77 -32.57
C LEU A 4 -15.73 -11.51 -31.30
N ILE A 5 -16.93 -12.08 -31.18
CA ILE A 5 -17.74 -11.97 -29.97
C ILE A 5 -17.69 -13.30 -29.23
N ILE A 6 -17.23 -13.29 -27.98
CA ILE A 6 -17.21 -14.43 -27.07
C ILE A 6 -17.87 -13.97 -25.78
N HIS A 7 -18.83 -14.74 -25.25
CA HIS A 7 -19.50 -14.42 -23.98
C HIS A 7 -20.08 -13.00 -23.91
N GLN A 8 -20.63 -12.51 -25.03
CA GLN A 8 -21.15 -11.13 -25.18
C GLN A 8 -20.09 -10.02 -25.07
N GLU A 9 -18.81 -10.37 -24.99
CA GLU A 9 -17.71 -9.41 -24.96
C GLU A 9 -17.07 -9.27 -26.33
N THR A 10 -16.71 -8.04 -26.67
CA THR A 10 -15.91 -7.78 -27.87
C THR A 10 -14.51 -8.32 -27.67
N CYS A 11 -14.05 -9.20 -28.56
CA CYS A 11 -12.71 -9.77 -28.55
C CYS A 11 -11.93 -9.35 -29.80
N ARG A 12 -10.63 -9.09 -29.61
CA ARG A 12 -9.70 -8.71 -30.68
C ARG A 12 -8.49 -9.62 -30.68
N ASN A 13 -7.90 -9.83 -31.85
CA ASN A 13 -6.66 -10.60 -31.99
C ASN A 13 -5.50 -9.91 -31.25
N ILE A 14 -4.64 -10.70 -30.63
CA ILE A 14 -3.41 -10.25 -29.97
C ILE A 14 -2.26 -10.30 -30.99
N PRO A 15 -1.63 -9.17 -31.34
CA PRO A 15 -0.51 -9.14 -32.28
C PRO A 15 0.65 -10.04 -31.82
N ASP A 16 1.29 -10.72 -32.77
CA ASP A 16 2.34 -11.75 -32.55
C ASP A 16 1.87 -13.06 -31.88
N PHE A 17 0.57 -13.15 -31.54
CA PHE A 17 -0.08 -14.28 -30.89
C PHE A 17 -1.39 -14.62 -31.62
N ASN A 18 -1.32 -14.88 -32.92
CA ASN A 18 -2.48 -15.01 -33.81
C ASN A 18 -3.44 -16.17 -33.47
N ALA A 19 -3.03 -17.09 -32.58
CA ALA A 19 -3.87 -18.15 -32.06
C ALA A 19 -4.79 -17.69 -30.90
N TYR A 20 -4.64 -16.45 -30.43
CA TYR A 20 -5.28 -15.93 -29.23
C TYR A 20 -6.06 -14.63 -29.50
N HIS A 21 -7.15 -14.47 -28.78
CA HIS A 21 -7.97 -13.26 -28.76
C HIS A 21 -8.11 -12.78 -27.30
N ILE A 22 -8.21 -11.47 -27.11
CA ILE A 22 -8.44 -10.86 -25.80
C ILE A 22 -9.74 -10.08 -25.82
N SER A 23 -10.55 -10.24 -24.77
CA SER A 23 -11.80 -9.51 -24.59
C SER A 23 -11.57 -8.11 -24.04
N GLU A 24 -12.60 -7.28 -24.12
CA GLU A 24 -12.60 -5.92 -23.59
C GLU A 24 -12.43 -5.87 -22.07
N SER A 25 -12.80 -6.94 -21.36
CA SER A 25 -12.62 -7.12 -19.91
C SER A 25 -11.27 -7.78 -19.54
N GLY A 26 -10.46 -8.15 -20.53
CA GLY A 26 -9.14 -8.74 -20.33
C GLY A 26 -9.09 -10.26 -20.26
N ARG A 27 -10.19 -10.97 -20.57
CA ARG A 27 -10.20 -12.43 -20.67
C ARG A 27 -9.48 -12.87 -21.94
N VAL A 28 -8.65 -13.90 -21.85
CA VAL A 28 -7.81 -14.36 -22.97
C VAL A 28 -8.28 -15.72 -23.44
N TYR A 29 -8.61 -15.81 -24.71
CA TYR A 29 -9.14 -17.01 -25.35
C TYR A 29 -8.18 -17.50 -26.42
N ARG A 30 -7.97 -18.81 -26.45
CA ARG A 30 -7.32 -19.49 -27.57
C ARG A 30 -8.37 -19.88 -28.60
N THR A 31 -8.23 -19.42 -29.83
CA THR A 31 -9.23 -19.65 -30.90
C THR A 31 -8.72 -20.56 -32.01
N LYS A 32 -7.40 -20.70 -32.20
CA LYS A 32 -6.83 -21.66 -33.16
C LYS A 32 -6.40 -22.97 -32.48
N GLN A 33 -6.70 -24.09 -33.12
CA GLN A 33 -6.30 -25.42 -32.65
C GLN A 33 -4.81 -25.67 -32.86
N THR A 34 -4.15 -26.25 -31.86
CA THR A 34 -2.96 -27.10 -32.06
C THR A 34 -3.38 -28.54 -31.83
N ARG A 35 -3.10 -29.41 -32.81
CA ARG A 35 -3.33 -30.86 -32.87
C ARG A 35 -3.89 -31.54 -31.60
N ASN A 36 -5.02 -32.23 -31.80
CA ASN A 36 -5.49 -33.44 -31.09
C ASN A 36 -6.10 -33.35 -29.68
N LYS A 37 -7.01 -32.42 -29.40
CA LYS A 37 -8.06 -32.64 -28.37
C LYS A 37 -9.23 -31.68 -28.57
N SER A 38 -10.29 -32.18 -29.20
CA SER A 38 -11.59 -31.51 -29.26
C SER A 38 -12.38 -31.85 -28.00
N ILE A 39 -12.71 -30.84 -27.19
CA ILE A 39 -13.95 -30.88 -26.43
C ILE A 39 -14.94 -30.10 -27.29
N SER A 40 -15.68 -30.84 -28.12
CA SER A 40 -16.83 -30.28 -28.84
C SER A 40 -17.97 -30.20 -27.85
N THR A 41 -18.09 -29.08 -27.15
CA THR A 41 -19.34 -28.69 -26.51
C THR A 41 -19.96 -27.59 -27.36
N SER A 42 -21.14 -27.89 -27.87
CA SER A 42 -22.04 -26.99 -28.59
C SER A 42 -21.97 -25.55 -28.06
N ASN A 43 -21.77 -24.57 -28.97
CA ASN A 43 -21.85 -23.10 -28.76
C ASN A 43 -20.59 -22.28 -28.40
N TYR A 44 -19.36 -22.83 -28.38
CA TYR A 44 -18.18 -22.01 -28.05
C TYR A 44 -17.34 -21.62 -29.29
N THR A 45 -17.17 -20.31 -29.53
CA THR A 45 -16.32 -19.73 -30.59
C THR A 45 -14.80 -19.86 -30.35
N TYR A 46 -14.39 -20.58 -29.30
CA TYR A 46 -12.99 -20.68 -28.86
C TYR A 46 -12.66 -22.06 -28.27
N VAL A 47 -11.36 -22.42 -28.27
CA VAL A 47 -10.83 -23.72 -27.82
C VAL A 47 -10.65 -23.78 -26.31
N SER A 48 -10.07 -22.74 -25.71
CA SER A 48 -9.85 -22.69 -24.25
C SER A 48 -9.70 -21.26 -23.75
N GLU A 49 -10.06 -21.01 -22.49
CA GLU A 49 -9.76 -19.75 -21.80
C GLU A 49 -8.44 -19.89 -21.02
N ASN A 50 -7.51 -18.97 -21.25
CA ASN A 50 -6.24 -18.91 -20.55
C ASN A 50 -6.42 -18.18 -19.22
N LYS A 51 -6.13 -18.87 -18.11
CA LYS A 51 -6.24 -18.28 -16.77
C LYS A 51 -5.22 -17.14 -16.58
N ILE A 52 -5.70 -16.07 -15.97
CA ILE A 52 -4.88 -14.92 -15.57
C ILE A 52 -4.36 -15.18 -14.16
N HIS A 53 -3.06 -15.02 -13.97
CA HIS A 53 -2.39 -15.20 -12.70
C HIS A 53 -2.02 -13.85 -12.09
N PHE A 54 -2.49 -13.61 -10.87
CA PHE A 54 -2.06 -12.51 -10.02
C PHE A 54 -1.10 -13.07 -8.97
N LYS A 55 0.01 -12.36 -8.69
CA LYS A 55 0.96 -12.84 -7.68
C LYS A 55 0.31 -12.83 -6.30
N PRO A 56 0.28 -13.96 -5.57
CA PRO A 56 -0.23 -13.98 -4.21
C PRO A 56 0.65 -13.06 -3.35
N ASN A 57 0.02 -12.33 -2.43
CA ASN A 57 0.67 -11.39 -1.50
C ASN A 57 1.30 -10.13 -2.12
N ASN A 58 1.09 -9.86 -3.41
CA ASN A 58 1.47 -8.59 -4.02
C ASN A 58 0.25 -7.92 -4.66
N ALA A 59 -0.44 -7.10 -3.87
CA ALA A 59 -1.61 -6.34 -4.34
C ALA A 59 -1.28 -5.34 -5.46
N SER A 60 0.00 -4.98 -5.63
CA SER A 60 0.48 -4.12 -6.72
C SER A 60 0.91 -4.92 -7.95
N ALA A 61 0.84 -6.26 -7.96
CA ALA A 61 1.22 -7.05 -9.13
C ALA A 61 0.14 -6.97 -10.22
N HIS A 62 0.57 -6.76 -11.47
CA HIS A 62 -0.33 -6.87 -12.62
C HIS A 62 -0.70 -8.33 -12.88
N GLY A 63 -1.92 -8.54 -13.39
CA GLY A 63 -2.37 -9.83 -13.91
C GLY A 63 -1.52 -10.26 -15.11
N ARG A 64 -1.08 -11.52 -15.11
CA ARG A 64 -0.26 -12.07 -16.19
C ARG A 64 -0.85 -13.32 -16.80
N VAL A 65 -0.56 -13.52 -18.08
CA VAL A 65 -0.99 -14.69 -18.85
C VAL A 65 0.20 -15.28 -19.61
N SER A 66 0.25 -16.60 -19.69
CA SER A 66 1.25 -17.32 -20.47
C SER A 66 0.68 -17.67 -21.84
N LEU A 67 1.29 -17.18 -22.92
CA LEU A 67 0.87 -17.39 -24.32
C LEU A 67 2.03 -17.91 -25.15
N ILE A 68 1.73 -18.69 -26.18
CA ILE A 68 2.72 -19.20 -27.14
C ILE A 68 2.68 -18.30 -28.37
N ASP A 69 3.80 -17.72 -28.77
CA ASP A 69 3.86 -16.88 -29.98
C ASP A 69 3.71 -17.72 -31.26
N ASP A 70 3.59 -17.03 -32.39
CA ASP A 70 3.45 -17.69 -33.70
C ASP A 70 4.67 -18.55 -34.10
N HIS A 71 5.82 -18.36 -33.43
CA HIS A 71 7.04 -19.13 -33.60
C HIS A 71 7.15 -20.33 -32.63
N GLY A 72 6.16 -20.53 -31.76
CA GLY A 72 6.12 -21.64 -30.81
C GLY A 72 6.82 -21.38 -29.47
N LYS A 73 7.27 -20.15 -29.18
CA LYS A 73 7.93 -19.79 -27.93
C LYS A 73 6.91 -19.33 -26.88
N LEU A 74 7.06 -19.81 -25.65
CA LEU A 74 6.21 -19.42 -24.52
C LEU A 74 6.66 -18.06 -23.94
N HIS A 75 5.70 -17.14 -23.79
CA HIS A 75 5.88 -15.82 -23.19
C HIS A 75 4.93 -15.64 -22.01
N ASN A 76 5.40 -14.94 -20.98
CA ASN A 76 4.59 -14.54 -19.85
C ASN A 76 4.35 -13.03 -19.93
N LEU A 77 3.12 -12.60 -20.18
CA LEU A 77 2.76 -11.24 -20.60
C LEU A 77 1.83 -10.56 -19.59
N ASN A 78 1.88 -9.23 -19.50
CA ASN A 78 0.95 -8.45 -18.68
C ASN A 78 -0.36 -8.24 -19.46
N VAL A 79 -1.47 -8.72 -18.89
CA VAL A 79 -2.78 -8.71 -19.55
C VAL A 79 -3.26 -7.30 -19.84
N ALA A 80 -3.04 -6.35 -18.92
CA ALA A 80 -3.50 -4.97 -19.11
C ALA A 80 -2.84 -4.29 -20.33
N PHE A 81 -1.58 -4.64 -20.62
CA PHE A 81 -0.91 -4.18 -21.84
C PHE A 81 -1.48 -4.85 -23.10
N LEU A 82 -1.85 -6.13 -23.03
CA LEU A 82 -2.50 -6.81 -24.15
C LEU A 82 -3.85 -6.17 -24.47
N VAL A 83 -4.66 -5.85 -23.45
CA VAL A 83 -5.93 -5.13 -23.64
C VAL A 83 -5.66 -3.75 -24.25
N ALA A 84 -4.74 -2.98 -23.67
CA ALA A 84 -4.42 -1.64 -24.16
C ALA A 84 -3.93 -1.65 -25.63
N HIS A 85 -3.15 -2.67 -26.03
CA HIS A 85 -2.69 -2.81 -27.40
C HIS A 85 -3.82 -3.23 -28.35
N ALA A 86 -4.60 -4.26 -27.98
CA ALA A 86 -5.69 -4.79 -28.81
C ALA A 86 -6.80 -3.76 -29.02
N PHE A 87 -7.13 -2.97 -27.99
CA PHE A 87 -8.15 -1.93 -28.02
C PHE A 87 -7.60 -0.55 -28.44
N SER A 88 -6.39 -0.52 -29.01
CA SER A 88 -5.79 0.68 -29.61
C SER A 88 -5.67 1.88 -28.66
N LEU A 89 -5.49 1.63 -27.36
CA LEU A 89 -5.15 2.66 -26.37
C LEU A 89 -3.69 3.14 -26.55
N VAL A 90 -2.90 2.46 -27.38
CA VAL A 90 -1.51 2.81 -27.72
C VAL A 90 -1.33 2.83 -29.23
N GLN A 91 -0.76 3.93 -29.76
CA GLN A 91 -0.61 4.14 -31.21
C GLN A 91 0.64 3.49 -31.84
N LYS A 92 1.69 3.14 -31.08
CA LYS A 92 2.93 2.49 -31.61
C LYS A 92 3.64 1.58 -30.59
N SER A 93 4.15 0.44 -31.06
CA SER A 93 4.81 -0.61 -30.26
C SER A 93 6.16 -0.21 -29.64
N SER A 94 6.91 0.70 -30.26
CA SER A 94 8.24 1.12 -29.79
C SER A 94 8.22 1.91 -28.47
N GLN A 95 7.05 2.40 -28.04
CA GLN A 95 6.90 3.22 -26.82
C GLN A 95 6.56 2.39 -25.56
N PHE A 96 6.33 1.07 -25.68
CA PHE A 96 5.94 0.22 -24.54
C PHE A 96 7.01 0.13 -23.45
N LYS A 97 8.31 0.23 -23.79
CA LYS A 97 9.39 0.15 -22.78
C LYS A 97 9.36 1.31 -21.77
N LYS A 98 8.81 2.47 -22.17
CA LYS A 98 8.75 3.70 -21.37
C LYS A 98 7.37 4.00 -20.80
N ARG A 99 6.39 3.12 -21.03
CA ARG A 99 5.00 3.32 -20.60
C ARG A 99 4.58 2.28 -19.58
N ASP A 100 3.60 2.63 -18.75
CA ASP A 100 2.93 1.76 -17.80
C ASP A 100 1.41 1.88 -17.95
N ILE A 101 0.66 0.99 -17.29
CA ILE A 101 -0.79 1.02 -17.24
C ILE A 101 -1.26 1.50 -15.88
N HIS A 102 -1.99 2.61 -15.88
CA HIS A 102 -2.74 3.13 -14.76
C HIS A 102 -4.18 2.60 -14.79
N TYR A 103 -4.72 2.28 -13.62
CA TYR A 103 -6.07 1.78 -13.42
C TYR A 103 -6.89 2.90 -12.78
N ILE A 104 -7.92 3.39 -13.45
CA ILE A 104 -8.67 4.59 -13.04
C ILE A 104 -9.33 4.39 -11.67
N ASP A 105 -9.88 3.21 -11.41
CA ASP A 105 -10.47 2.84 -10.13
C ASP A 105 -9.45 2.39 -9.06
N GLY A 106 -8.18 2.22 -9.44
CA GLY A 106 -7.12 1.69 -8.59
C GLY A 106 -7.21 0.19 -8.30
N ASP A 107 -8.13 -0.55 -8.93
CA ASP A 107 -8.20 -2.01 -8.86
C ASP A 107 -7.51 -2.66 -10.07
N ARG A 108 -6.40 -3.36 -9.80
CA ARG A 108 -5.61 -4.04 -10.82
C ARG A 108 -6.28 -5.30 -11.39
N HIS A 109 -7.37 -5.77 -10.78
CA HIS A 109 -8.17 -6.89 -11.30
C HIS A 109 -9.20 -6.43 -12.32
N ASN A 110 -9.60 -5.16 -12.29
CA ASN A 110 -10.48 -4.59 -13.30
C ASN A 110 -9.69 -4.25 -14.56
N LEU A 111 -9.59 -5.25 -15.45
CA LEU A 111 -8.84 -5.18 -16.70
C LEU A 111 -9.65 -4.63 -17.88
N HIS A 112 -10.85 -4.08 -17.62
CA HIS A 112 -11.68 -3.53 -18.66
C HIS A 112 -11.00 -2.33 -19.35
N PHE A 113 -10.99 -2.28 -20.68
CA PHE A 113 -10.21 -1.28 -21.43
C PHE A 113 -10.55 0.17 -21.04
N THR A 114 -11.80 0.47 -20.68
CA THR A 114 -12.22 1.80 -20.21
C THR A 114 -11.61 2.19 -18.87
N ASN A 115 -11.20 1.22 -18.04
CA ASN A 115 -10.52 1.43 -16.78
C ASN A 115 -9.00 1.62 -16.96
N LEU A 116 -8.45 1.30 -18.13
CA LEU A 116 -7.02 1.33 -18.38
C LEU A 116 -6.62 2.66 -19.02
N LYS A 117 -5.59 3.30 -18.47
CA LYS A 117 -4.95 4.48 -19.04
C LYS A 117 -3.46 4.24 -19.18
N VAL A 118 -2.95 4.45 -20.38
CA VAL A 118 -1.52 4.35 -20.65
C VAL A 118 -0.85 5.61 -20.14
N VAL A 119 0.14 5.45 -19.27
CA VAL A 119 0.90 6.52 -18.65
C VAL A 119 2.39 6.32 -18.90
N ASP A 120 3.19 7.35 -18.65
CA ASP A 120 4.64 7.17 -18.65
C ASP A 120 5.06 6.34 -17.43
N LYS A 121 6.07 5.50 -17.63
CA LYS A 121 6.51 4.53 -16.62
C LYS A 121 7.12 5.24 -15.44
N THR A 122 6.42 5.21 -14.31
CA THR A 122 6.93 5.66 -13.02
C THR A 122 7.73 4.53 -12.40
N TYR A 123 9.01 4.77 -12.11
CA TYR A 123 9.83 3.79 -11.42
C TYR A 123 9.40 3.69 -9.94
N PRO A 124 9.34 2.49 -9.35
CA PRO A 124 9.15 2.36 -7.91
C PRO A 124 10.27 3.11 -7.19
N ASN A 125 9.92 3.81 -6.11
CA ASN A 125 10.78 4.78 -5.41
C ASN A 125 11.10 6.07 -6.20
N SER A 126 10.42 6.34 -7.31
CA SER A 126 10.45 7.69 -7.90
C SER A 126 9.96 8.69 -6.85
N LYS A 127 10.70 9.79 -6.70
CA LYS A 127 10.32 10.84 -5.75
C LYS A 127 8.97 11.40 -6.18
N LEU A 128 8.02 11.47 -5.25
CA LEU A 128 6.73 12.12 -5.47
C LEU A 128 6.96 13.52 -6.01
N THR A 129 6.27 13.85 -7.11
CA THR A 129 6.31 15.19 -7.69
C THR A 129 5.33 16.11 -6.98
N PHE A 130 5.48 17.43 -7.16
CA PHE A 130 4.53 18.40 -6.61
C PHE A 130 3.10 18.19 -7.12
N SER A 131 2.97 17.75 -8.39
CA SER A 131 1.69 17.38 -8.99
C SER A 131 1.04 16.23 -8.22
N ASP A 132 1.79 15.14 -7.99
CA ASP A 132 1.31 13.96 -7.25
C ASP A 132 0.83 14.35 -5.84
N ILE A 133 1.60 15.19 -5.15
CA ILE A 133 1.25 15.68 -3.82
C ILE A 133 -0.07 16.48 -3.84
N LYS A 134 -0.31 17.29 -4.87
CA LYS A 134 -1.56 18.05 -5.03
C LYS A 134 -2.75 17.10 -5.20
N THR A 135 -2.58 16.05 -5.99
CA THR A 135 -3.61 15.02 -6.23
C THR A 135 -3.87 14.19 -4.97
N ILE A 136 -2.82 13.73 -4.28
CA ILE A 136 -2.92 13.04 -2.98
C ILE A 136 -3.69 13.90 -1.97
N LYS A 137 -3.35 15.19 -1.86
CA LYS A 137 -4.06 16.12 -0.96
C LYS A 137 -5.54 16.28 -1.36
N LYS A 138 -5.88 16.22 -2.65
CA LYS A 138 -7.28 16.25 -3.12
C LYS A 138 -8.05 14.99 -2.69
N HIS A 139 -7.47 13.79 -2.87
CA HIS A 139 -8.06 12.53 -2.42
C HIS A 139 -8.26 12.49 -0.90
N LEU A 140 -7.27 12.97 -0.14
CA LEU A 140 -7.37 13.08 1.32
C LEU A 140 -8.50 14.01 1.77
N ARG A 141 -8.74 15.12 1.06
CA ARG A 141 -9.87 16.04 1.35
C ARG A 141 -11.22 15.43 1.00
N ARG A 142 -11.28 14.58 -0.03
CA ARG A 142 -12.48 13.82 -0.41
C ARG A 142 -12.86 12.75 0.62
N GLY A 143 -11.91 12.36 1.48
CA GLY A 143 -12.12 11.31 2.49
C GLY A 143 -11.76 9.91 1.99
N ASP A 144 -11.04 9.79 0.89
CA ASP A 144 -10.61 8.50 0.38
C ASP A 144 -9.70 7.79 1.40
N SER A 145 -9.82 6.47 1.48
CA SER A 145 -8.99 5.67 2.39
C SER A 145 -7.51 5.76 2.04
N LEU A 146 -6.64 5.76 3.07
CA LEU A 146 -5.18 5.78 2.88
C LEU A 146 -4.72 4.61 2.00
N ARG A 147 -5.37 3.45 2.14
CA ARG A 147 -5.10 2.24 1.36
C ARG A 147 -5.38 2.43 -0.14
N HIS A 148 -6.47 3.10 -0.49
CA HIS A 148 -6.79 3.41 -1.88
C HIS A 148 -5.76 4.35 -2.49
N ILE A 149 -5.42 5.43 -1.78
CA ILE A 149 -4.40 6.41 -2.22
C ILE A 149 -3.03 5.73 -2.34
N SER A 150 -2.69 4.84 -1.40
CA SER A 150 -1.46 4.04 -1.39
C SER A 150 -1.29 3.24 -2.67
N ARG A 151 -2.37 2.58 -3.11
CA ARG A 151 -2.39 1.79 -4.35
C ARG A 151 -2.24 2.65 -5.61
N LEU A 152 -2.87 3.83 -5.63
CA LEU A 152 -2.83 4.73 -6.79
C LEU A 152 -1.42 5.30 -7.05
N PHE A 153 -0.71 5.64 -5.99
CA PHE A 153 0.61 6.29 -6.07
C PHE A 153 1.78 5.34 -5.79
N ASP A 154 1.51 4.06 -5.53
CA ASP A 154 2.50 3.02 -5.19
C ASP A 154 3.46 3.44 -4.06
N ILE A 155 2.89 4.03 -3.01
CA ILE A 155 3.62 4.48 -1.80
C ILE A 155 2.97 3.91 -0.55
N SER A 156 3.75 3.73 0.52
CA SER A 156 3.20 3.18 1.78
C SER A 156 2.15 4.11 2.41
N GLU A 157 1.16 3.51 3.08
CA GLU A 157 0.13 4.26 3.83
C GLU A 157 0.75 5.23 4.84
N MET A 158 1.90 4.85 5.40
CA MET A 158 2.69 5.71 6.27
C MET A 158 3.17 6.99 5.56
N GLN A 159 3.66 6.92 4.33
CA GLN A 159 4.06 8.11 3.57
C GLN A 159 2.88 9.04 3.33
N ILE A 160 1.71 8.49 3.00
CA ILE A 160 0.48 9.27 2.83
C ILE A 160 0.06 9.91 4.16
N ASN A 161 0.17 9.17 5.26
CA ASN A 161 -0.12 9.72 6.59
C ASN A 161 0.84 10.87 6.94
N ARG A 162 2.13 10.76 6.59
CA ARG A 162 3.10 11.87 6.75
C ARG A 162 2.77 13.09 5.91
N ILE A 163 2.26 12.91 4.69
CA ILE A 163 1.78 14.00 3.84
C ILE A 163 0.51 14.62 4.44
N LYS A 164 -0.40 13.80 4.97
CA LYS A 164 -1.63 14.22 5.65
C LYS A 164 -1.35 15.05 6.90
N THR A 165 -0.40 14.62 7.74
CA THR A 165 -0.01 15.34 8.97
C THR A 165 0.84 16.57 8.69
N GLY A 166 1.36 16.71 7.46
CA GLY A 166 2.29 17.77 7.08
C GLY A 166 3.71 17.53 7.60
N GLU A 167 4.06 16.31 8.02
CA GLU A 167 5.44 15.90 8.31
C GLU A 167 6.29 15.93 7.03
N ASN A 168 5.76 15.39 5.94
CA ASN A 168 6.35 15.46 4.61
C ASN A 168 5.56 16.46 3.74
N TRP A 169 6.26 17.30 2.97
CA TRP A 169 5.62 18.26 2.04
C TRP A 169 4.62 19.23 2.70
N GLY A 170 4.84 19.55 3.99
CA GLY A 170 4.21 20.65 4.71
C GLY A 170 5.08 21.91 4.67
N ASN A 171 4.55 23.04 5.16
CA ASN A 171 5.24 24.34 5.19
C ASN A 171 6.34 24.42 6.28
N GLY A 172 7.12 23.35 6.48
CA GLY A 172 8.25 23.30 7.42
C GLY A 172 7.89 23.20 8.90
N LYS A 173 6.61 23.20 9.28
CA LYS A 173 6.18 23.02 10.68
C LYS A 173 5.44 21.70 10.82
N ARG A 174 6.04 20.74 11.56
CA ARG A 174 5.26 19.61 12.10
C ARG A 174 4.12 20.21 12.92
N LYS A 175 2.86 19.91 12.59
CA LYS A 175 1.71 20.33 13.43
C LYS A 175 1.80 19.74 14.83
N ILE A 176 2.48 18.61 14.97
CA ILE A 176 2.74 17.92 16.24
C ILE A 176 4.16 18.27 16.68
N LYS A 177 4.29 19.09 17.73
CA LYS A 177 5.59 19.40 18.34
C LYS A 177 6.19 18.11 18.93
N ALA A 178 7.51 17.98 18.86
CA ALA A 178 8.18 16.86 19.52
C ALA A 178 7.86 16.89 21.03
N PRO A 179 7.57 15.75 21.66
CA PRO A 179 7.35 15.71 23.10
C PRO A 179 8.61 16.23 23.81
N VAL A 180 8.41 17.11 24.80
CA VAL A 180 9.48 17.68 25.62
C VAL A 180 9.34 17.15 27.04
N ALA A 181 10.46 16.80 27.67
CA ALA A 181 10.44 16.37 29.07
C ALA A 181 10.00 17.53 29.98
N PRO A 182 9.19 17.27 31.03
CA PRO A 182 8.67 18.31 31.91
C PRO A 182 9.73 18.92 32.84
N PHE A 183 10.91 18.30 32.94
CA PHE A 183 12.04 18.79 33.72
C PHE A 183 13.37 18.35 33.08
N GLN A 184 14.48 18.94 33.54
CA GLN A 184 15.82 18.62 33.06
C GLN A 184 16.25 17.22 33.51
N VAL A 185 16.67 16.41 32.54
CA VAL A 185 17.20 15.05 32.72
C VAL A 185 18.53 14.97 31.98
N ASP A 186 19.59 14.59 32.69
CA ASP A 186 20.96 14.64 32.18
C ASP A 186 21.21 13.57 31.12
N ASP A 187 20.70 12.34 31.31
CA ASP A 187 20.83 11.27 30.33
C ASP A 187 19.95 11.55 29.09
N PRO A 188 20.52 11.68 27.87
CA PRO A 188 19.75 11.98 26.67
C PRO A 188 18.72 10.90 26.33
N SER A 189 19.02 9.63 26.63
CA SER A 189 18.12 8.49 26.39
C SER A 189 16.90 8.55 27.31
N MET A 190 17.14 8.75 28.60
CA MET A 190 16.11 8.90 29.63
C MET A 190 15.27 10.16 29.40
N ARG A 191 15.89 11.28 29.03
CA ARG A 191 15.18 12.52 28.69
C ARG A 191 14.16 12.31 27.57
N LYS A 192 14.56 11.64 26.48
CA LYS A 192 13.65 11.29 25.38
C LYS A 192 12.53 10.37 25.84
N TYR A 193 12.83 9.43 26.73
CA TYR A 193 11.85 8.50 27.26
C TYR A 193 10.83 9.20 28.17
N ILE A 194 11.27 10.05 29.09
CA ILE A 194 10.42 10.84 29.99
C ILE A 194 9.50 11.79 29.22
N ALA A 195 9.98 12.37 28.11
CA ALA A 195 9.15 13.21 27.26
C ALA A 195 7.88 12.50 26.74
N THR A 196 7.89 11.16 26.64
CA THR A 196 6.73 10.37 26.20
C THR A 196 5.68 10.11 27.29
N PHE A 197 5.90 10.56 28.52
CA PHE A 197 4.93 10.42 29.61
C PHE A 197 3.93 11.58 29.61
N GLU A 198 2.69 11.28 30.01
CA GLU A 198 1.78 12.31 30.47
C GLU A 198 2.30 12.86 31.79
N SER A 199 2.44 14.19 31.88
CA SER A 199 2.98 14.86 33.04
C SER A 199 1.96 15.80 33.67
N LYS A 200 1.86 15.76 34.99
CA LYS A 200 1.05 16.69 35.79
C LYS A 200 1.92 17.28 36.89
N GLN A 201 2.10 18.59 36.89
CA GLN A 201 2.82 19.29 37.95
C GLN A 201 2.04 19.19 39.27
N LEU A 202 2.75 18.98 40.37
CA LEU A 202 2.20 18.90 41.70
C LEU A 202 2.73 20.08 42.54
N ASN A 203 1.87 20.62 43.39
CA ASN A 203 2.23 21.70 44.32
C ASN A 203 3.03 21.22 45.54
N VAL A 204 3.36 19.93 45.61
CA VAL A 204 4.02 19.31 46.77
C VAL A 204 5.27 18.58 46.31
N ILE A 205 6.36 18.73 47.07
CA ILE A 205 7.65 18.08 46.83
C ILE A 205 7.62 16.65 47.37
N VAL A 206 6.72 15.82 46.84
CA VAL A 206 6.68 14.38 47.14
C VAL A 206 7.45 13.62 46.07
N LYS A 207 8.30 12.68 46.49
CA LYS A 207 8.91 11.69 45.60
C LYS A 207 8.25 10.34 45.81
N LYS A 208 7.81 9.68 44.74
CA LYS A 208 7.25 8.32 44.80
C LYS A 208 7.88 7.47 43.69
N PRO A 209 8.45 6.30 44.01
CA PRO A 209 9.03 5.42 43.02
C PRO A 209 7.98 5.01 41.99
N PHE A 210 8.45 4.72 40.78
CA PHE A 210 7.59 4.22 39.73
C PHE A 210 7.04 2.85 40.10
N ASN A 211 5.75 2.65 39.83
CA ASN A 211 5.09 1.37 40.02
C ASN A 211 4.08 1.13 38.89
N ILE A 212 3.64 -0.12 38.75
CA ILE A 212 2.68 -0.55 37.75
C ILE A 212 1.32 -0.75 38.41
N LYS A 213 0.28 -0.19 37.82
CA LYS A 213 -1.12 -0.48 38.16
C LYS A 213 -1.85 -0.99 36.93
N ARG A 214 -2.86 -1.84 37.11
CA ARG A 214 -3.78 -2.16 36.00
C ARG A 214 -4.66 -0.94 35.70
N ASN A 215 -4.93 -0.69 34.41
CA ASN A 215 -5.84 0.37 34.02
C ASN A 215 -7.28 -0.09 34.33
N PRO A 216 -8.03 0.62 35.20
CA PRO A 216 -9.40 0.23 35.55
C PRO A 216 -10.37 0.36 34.37
N LYS A 217 -10.09 1.24 33.40
CA LYS A 217 -10.94 1.42 32.22
C LYS A 217 -10.67 0.38 31.13
N ASN A 218 -9.45 -0.14 31.05
CA ASN A 218 -9.05 -1.13 30.07
C ASN A 218 -8.09 -2.15 30.72
N PRO A 219 -8.60 -3.30 31.22
CA PRO A 219 -7.79 -4.28 31.96
C PRO A 219 -6.60 -4.86 31.19
N SER A 220 -6.61 -4.78 29.85
CA SER A 220 -5.50 -5.21 28.99
C SER A 220 -4.32 -4.22 28.97
N GLU A 221 -4.48 -3.02 29.53
CA GLU A 221 -3.44 -2.02 29.64
C GLU A 221 -2.92 -1.88 31.06
N ASN A 222 -1.61 -1.72 31.18
CA ASN A 222 -0.92 -1.43 32.42
C ASN A 222 -0.50 0.04 32.43
N ILE A 223 -0.56 0.67 33.59
CA ILE A 223 -0.20 2.07 33.81
C ILE A 223 1.08 2.09 34.65
N ILE A 224 2.15 2.61 34.05
CA ILE A 224 3.37 2.99 34.78
C ILE A 224 3.13 4.40 35.33
N GLN A 225 3.29 4.58 36.63
CA GLN A 225 3.21 5.90 37.25
C GLN A 225 4.25 6.08 38.35
N GLY A 226 4.74 7.31 38.49
CA GLY A 226 5.68 7.70 39.54
C GLY A 226 5.62 9.21 39.77
N ILE A 227 6.27 9.68 40.84
CA ILE A 227 6.39 11.12 41.12
C ILE A 227 7.87 11.45 41.30
N VAL A 228 8.38 12.31 40.43
CA VAL A 228 9.79 12.74 40.40
C VAL A 228 9.85 14.23 40.12
N LYS A 229 10.73 14.94 40.83
CA LYS A 229 11.02 16.38 40.63
C LYS A 229 9.75 17.26 40.57
N GLY A 230 8.73 16.94 41.38
CA GLY A 230 7.48 17.70 41.45
C GLY A 230 6.45 17.37 40.34
N TYR A 231 6.72 16.36 39.50
CA TYR A 231 5.79 15.93 38.44
C TYR A 231 5.30 14.51 38.69
N LYS A 232 3.98 14.32 38.58
CA LYS A 232 3.39 13.00 38.40
C LYS A 232 3.51 12.60 36.94
N LEU A 233 4.22 11.52 36.68
CA LEU A 233 4.42 10.96 35.34
C LEU A 233 3.57 9.71 35.17
N THR A 234 2.84 9.60 34.07
CA THR A 234 1.96 8.48 33.76
C THR A 234 2.17 8.01 32.31
N LYS A 235 2.22 6.68 32.09
CA LYS A 235 2.32 6.10 30.76
C LYS A 235 1.65 4.73 30.69
N THR A 236 0.87 4.49 29.65
CA THR A 236 0.23 3.19 29.41
C THR A 236 1.17 2.23 28.66
N HIS A 237 1.00 0.93 28.90
CA HIS A 237 1.77 -0.13 28.28
C HIS A 237 0.97 -1.44 28.24
N SER A 238 0.88 -2.09 27.08
CA SER A 238 0.14 -3.35 26.92
C SER A 238 0.87 -4.54 27.53
N ASN A 239 2.17 -4.68 27.30
CA ASN A 239 2.96 -5.82 27.78
C ASN A 239 3.53 -5.60 29.21
N ILE A 240 3.14 -6.47 30.15
CA ILE A 240 3.51 -6.37 31.57
C ILE A 240 5.02 -6.60 31.83
N THR A 241 5.64 -7.56 31.13
CA THR A 241 7.06 -7.90 31.33
C THR A 241 7.96 -6.72 30.95
N ARG A 242 7.65 -6.07 29.82
CA ARG A 242 8.37 -4.88 29.38
C ARG A 242 8.09 -3.68 30.30
N ALA A 243 6.85 -3.53 30.79
CA ALA A 243 6.52 -2.50 31.76
C ALA A 243 7.33 -2.66 33.06
N LYS A 244 7.50 -3.89 33.57
CA LYS A 244 8.34 -4.19 34.75
C LYS A 244 9.80 -3.78 34.52
N LYS A 245 10.40 -4.15 33.38
CA LYS A 245 11.77 -3.73 33.02
C LYS A 245 11.90 -2.21 32.94
N ASN A 246 10.91 -1.53 32.37
CA ASN A 246 10.91 -0.07 32.29
C ASN A 246 10.81 0.58 33.68
N VAL A 247 9.99 0.03 34.58
CA VAL A 247 9.88 0.52 35.97
C VAL A 247 11.18 0.34 36.73
N ALA A 248 11.82 -0.83 36.62
CA ALA A 248 13.14 -1.07 37.22
C ALA A 248 14.14 -0.01 36.75
N ARG A 249 14.30 0.15 35.43
CA ARG A 249 15.20 1.15 34.84
C ARG A 249 14.91 2.59 35.30
N LEU A 250 13.64 2.96 35.47
CA LEU A 250 13.25 4.28 35.96
C LEU A 250 13.60 4.46 37.44
N ASN A 251 13.36 3.43 38.25
CA ASN A 251 13.68 3.46 39.66
C ASN A 251 15.19 3.47 39.89
N ASP A 252 15.94 2.67 39.14
CA ASP A 252 17.41 2.68 39.16
C ASP A 252 17.96 4.07 38.81
N TYR A 253 17.38 4.76 37.83
CA TYR A 253 17.87 6.08 37.42
C TYR A 253 17.49 7.21 38.39
N PHE A 254 16.26 7.22 38.93
CA PHE A 254 15.75 8.36 39.71
C PHE A 254 15.80 8.15 41.23
N PHE A 255 15.96 6.91 41.69
CA PHE A 255 15.80 6.53 43.09
C PHE A 255 16.91 5.63 43.62
N ALA A 256 17.79 5.06 42.79
CA ALA A 256 18.98 4.40 43.31
C ALA A 256 19.98 5.48 43.77
N GLN A 257 19.94 5.75 45.07
CA GLN A 257 20.99 6.38 45.87
C GLN A 257 21.26 5.44 47.04
#